data_AF-A0A0Q4J5B6-F1
#
_entry.id   AF-A0A0Q4J5B6-F1
#
_cell.length_a   1.000
_cell.length_b   1.000
_cell.length_c   1.000
_cell.angle_alpha   90.00
_cell.angle_beta   90.00
_cell.angle_gamma   90.00
#
_symmetry.space_group_name_H-M   'P 1'
#
loop_
_entity.id
_entity.type
_entity.pdbx_description
1 polymer ?
#
loop_
_entity_poly.entity_id
_entity_poly.type
_entity_poly.pdbx_seq_one_letter_code
_entity_poly.pdbx_strand_id
1 'polypeptide(L)'
;MTGLRFDTYDWSGGREAMLRFGPDAGPIVIAALPLFEEANRTRQFLVTILHELADHGIGSVLPDLPGTGESIVVTGEARLRDQRTAYAELAQRLGRNTYGISIRSGALFDTDAALAGRWQLSPQTGEDLLRELDRVRVASRSARASDIDYAGNTLSREMLADLRDAAPFVGTGPVRGIRLESDPRDADVKYAAAPLWRRSEPDNDTALAQILADDISHWIASCER
;
A
#
# COMPACT_ATOMS: atom_id res chain seq x y z
N MET A 1 -25.55 -1.40 0.31
CA MET A 1 -24.09 -1.59 0.17
C MET A 1 -23.82 -2.85 -0.62
N THR A 2 -22.99 -2.76 -1.65
CA THR A 2 -22.36 -3.93 -2.27
C THR A 2 -21.33 -4.48 -1.29
N GLY A 3 -21.48 -5.75 -0.91
CA GLY A 3 -20.55 -6.44 0.00
C GLY A 3 -19.17 -6.68 -0.63
N LEU A 4 -18.28 -7.32 0.12
CA LEU A 4 -16.96 -7.76 -0.37
C LEU A 4 -17.12 -8.65 -1.62
N ARG A 5 -16.34 -8.32 -2.66
CA ARG A 5 -16.28 -9.08 -3.91
C ARG A 5 -14.85 -9.47 -4.24
N PHE A 6 -14.68 -10.65 -4.82
CA PHE A 6 -13.43 -11.09 -5.43
C PHE A 6 -13.49 -10.82 -6.92
N ASP A 7 -12.45 -10.20 -7.47
CA ASP A 7 -12.36 -9.83 -8.87
C ASP A 7 -10.90 -9.99 -9.34
N THR A 8 -10.65 -9.72 -10.62
CA THR A 8 -9.31 -9.76 -11.21
C THR A 8 -9.07 -8.54 -12.09
N TYR A 9 -7.81 -8.18 -12.27
CA TYR A 9 -7.40 -7.19 -13.26
C TYR A 9 -6.27 -7.76 -14.11
N ASP A 10 -6.23 -7.41 -15.40
CA ASP A 10 -5.08 -7.74 -16.24
C ASP A 10 -4.10 -6.56 -16.28
N TRP A 11 -2.83 -6.91 -16.36
CA TRP A 11 -1.73 -6.02 -16.61
C TRP A 11 -0.81 -6.61 -17.68
N SER A 12 0.14 -5.84 -18.19
CA SER A 12 1.05 -6.25 -19.27
C SER A 12 1.84 -7.54 -19.00
N GLY A 13 2.06 -7.91 -17.73
CA GLY A 13 2.71 -9.16 -17.33
C GLY A 13 1.77 -10.29 -16.92
N GLY A 14 0.45 -10.11 -16.91
CA GLY A 14 -0.48 -11.19 -16.55
C GLY A 14 -1.83 -10.73 -16.01
N ARG A 15 -2.38 -11.52 -15.10
CA ARG A 15 -3.65 -11.24 -14.40
C ARG A 15 -3.45 -11.48 -12.92
N GLU A 16 -3.92 -10.54 -12.11
CA GLU A 16 -3.84 -10.63 -10.65
C GLU A 16 -5.25 -10.57 -10.02
N ALA A 17 -5.35 -11.07 -8.80
CA ALA A 17 -6.56 -10.98 -7.98
C ALA A 17 -6.70 -9.60 -7.34
N MET A 18 -7.93 -9.21 -7.02
CA MET A 18 -8.21 -8.06 -6.17
C MET A 18 -9.48 -8.25 -5.36
N LEU A 19 -9.51 -7.64 -4.18
CA LEU A 19 -10.74 -7.45 -3.42
C LEU A 19 -11.41 -6.14 -3.83
N ARG A 20 -12.73 -6.13 -3.89
CA ARG A 20 -13.57 -4.95 -4.13
C ARG A 20 -14.54 -4.70 -2.98
N PHE A 21 -14.68 -3.44 -2.60
CA PHE A 21 -15.61 -2.97 -1.56
C PHE A 21 -16.43 -1.79 -2.10
N GLY A 22 -17.66 -1.64 -1.60
CA GLY A 22 -18.48 -0.47 -1.92
C GLY A 22 -18.96 -0.42 -3.37
N PRO A 23 -19.43 0.76 -3.83
CA PRO A 23 -19.99 0.95 -5.17
C PRO A 23 -18.93 0.92 -6.28
N ASP A 24 -19.36 0.61 -7.51
CA ASP A 24 -18.50 0.64 -8.72
C ASP A 24 -18.52 2.01 -9.44
N ALA A 25 -19.30 2.96 -8.92
CA ALA A 25 -19.46 4.30 -9.47
C ALA A 25 -19.15 5.36 -8.41
N GLY A 26 -18.68 6.52 -8.86
CA GLY A 26 -18.18 7.58 -7.98
C GLY A 26 -16.67 7.48 -7.76
N PRO A 27 -16.13 8.08 -6.69
CA PRO A 27 -14.72 7.96 -6.36
C PRO A 27 -14.35 6.52 -6.02
N ILE A 28 -13.26 6.03 -6.60
CA ILE A 28 -12.70 4.70 -6.33
C ILE A 28 -11.30 4.85 -5.76
N VAL A 29 -11.03 4.13 -4.66
CA VAL A 29 -9.71 4.06 -4.04
C VAL A 29 -8.98 2.79 -4.46
N ILE A 30 -7.71 2.91 -4.85
CA ILE A 30 -6.77 1.78 -4.93
C ILE A 30 -5.92 1.77 -3.66
N ALA A 31 -6.09 0.72 -2.87
CA ALA A 31 -5.39 0.55 -1.60
C ALA A 31 -4.07 -0.20 -1.79
N ALA A 32 -3.00 0.31 -1.19
CA ALA A 32 -1.67 -0.28 -1.24
C ALA A 32 -1.18 -0.67 0.16
N LEU A 33 -1.03 -1.98 0.37
CA LEU A 33 -0.32 -2.51 1.53
C LEU A 33 1.18 -2.20 1.44
N PRO A 34 1.90 -2.11 2.56
CA PRO A 34 3.35 -2.07 2.55
C PRO A 34 3.93 -3.38 2.00
N LEU A 35 5.21 -3.35 1.62
CA LEU A 35 5.95 -4.53 1.18
C LEU A 35 6.26 -5.49 2.35
N PHE A 36 6.38 -6.79 2.02
CA PHE A 36 6.88 -7.86 2.88
C PHE A 36 6.03 -8.09 4.16
N GLU A 37 6.66 -8.39 5.29
CA GLU A 37 5.97 -8.73 6.55
C GLU A 37 5.04 -7.62 7.08
N GLU A 38 5.33 -6.35 6.76
CA GLU A 38 4.44 -5.26 7.14
C GLU A 38 3.06 -5.41 6.45
N ALA A 39 3.00 -6.02 5.25
CA ALA A 39 1.76 -6.27 4.54
C ALA A 39 0.83 -7.15 5.38
N ASN A 40 1.37 -8.25 5.90
CA ASN A 40 0.63 -9.22 6.70
C ASN A 40 0.11 -8.58 8.00
N ARG A 41 0.93 -7.76 8.66
CA ARG A 41 0.57 -7.09 9.92
C ARG A 41 -0.51 -6.03 9.75
N THR A 42 -0.55 -5.38 8.59
CA THR A 42 -1.45 -4.25 8.31
C THR A 42 -2.66 -4.61 7.45
N ARG A 43 -2.73 -5.83 6.90
CA ARG A 43 -3.81 -6.26 6.00
C ARG A 43 -5.19 -6.12 6.61
N GLN A 44 -5.40 -6.66 7.81
CA GLN A 44 -6.70 -6.58 8.47
C GLN A 44 -7.10 -5.12 8.76
N PHE A 45 -6.14 -4.31 9.20
CA PHE A 45 -6.37 -2.88 9.45
C PHE A 45 -6.79 -2.12 8.18
N LEU A 46 -6.08 -2.32 7.06
CA LEU A 46 -6.43 -1.70 5.80
C LEU A 46 -7.80 -2.18 5.31
N VAL A 47 -8.09 -3.48 5.38
CA VAL A 47 -9.41 -4.03 5.01
C VAL A 47 -10.54 -3.42 5.85
N THR A 48 -10.33 -3.17 7.14
CA THR A 48 -11.30 -2.47 7.99
C THR A 48 -11.56 -1.05 7.47
N ILE A 49 -10.50 -0.29 7.11
CA ILE A 49 -10.66 1.04 6.50
C ILE A 49 -11.48 0.96 5.21
N LEU A 50 -11.24 -0.05 4.36
CA LEU A 50 -11.96 -0.21 3.09
C LEU A 50 -13.45 -0.54 3.28
N HIS A 51 -13.79 -1.27 4.35
CA HIS A 51 -15.18 -1.48 4.75
C HIS A 51 -15.84 -0.18 5.19
N GLU A 52 -15.19 0.61 6.06
CA GLU A 52 -15.73 1.91 6.50
C GLU A 52 -15.90 2.87 5.31
N LEU A 53 -14.95 2.89 4.35
CA LEU A 53 -15.09 3.69 3.12
C LEU A 53 -16.31 3.27 2.28
N ALA A 54 -16.64 1.98 2.24
CA ALA A 54 -17.84 1.51 1.56
C ALA A 54 -19.13 2.05 2.21
N ASP A 55 -19.13 2.24 3.54
CA ASP A 55 -20.24 2.84 4.28
C ASP A 55 -20.36 4.35 3.99
N HIS A 56 -19.24 5.02 3.67
CA HIS A 56 -19.22 6.38 3.12
C HIS A 56 -19.61 6.47 1.64
N GLY A 57 -19.96 5.35 1.00
CA GLY A 57 -20.31 5.31 -0.42
C GLY A 57 -19.12 5.48 -1.37
N ILE A 58 -17.90 5.22 -0.89
CA ILE A 58 -16.67 5.26 -1.69
C ILE A 58 -16.31 3.82 -2.09
N GLY A 59 -16.10 3.61 -3.38
CA GLY A 59 -15.64 2.33 -3.90
C GLY A 59 -14.17 2.11 -3.56
N SER A 60 -13.74 0.87 -3.34
CA SER A 60 -12.31 0.59 -3.22
C SER A 60 -11.91 -0.77 -3.79
N VAL A 61 -10.64 -0.85 -4.21
CA VAL A 61 -9.95 -2.07 -4.60
C VAL A 61 -8.71 -2.27 -3.73
N LEU A 62 -8.47 -3.51 -3.33
CA LEU A 62 -7.20 -3.96 -2.78
C LEU A 62 -6.62 -5.02 -3.73
N PRO A 63 -5.73 -4.64 -4.67
CA PRO A 63 -5.10 -5.58 -5.58
C PRO A 63 -4.02 -6.38 -4.87
N ASP A 64 -3.92 -7.67 -5.21
CA ASP A 64 -2.65 -8.35 -5.13
C ASP A 64 -1.76 -7.82 -6.27
N LEU A 65 -0.55 -7.40 -5.94
CA LEU A 65 0.43 -6.97 -6.93
C LEU A 65 1.28 -8.17 -7.38
N PRO A 66 1.92 -8.11 -8.57
CA PRO A 66 2.81 -9.17 -9.05
C PRO A 66 3.81 -9.63 -7.98
N GLY A 67 3.79 -10.93 -7.69
CA GLY A 67 4.66 -11.56 -6.68
C GLY A 67 4.15 -11.52 -5.24
N THR A 68 2.91 -11.06 -5.02
CA THR A 68 2.27 -10.98 -3.71
C THR A 68 0.93 -11.71 -3.69
N GLY A 69 0.46 -12.11 -2.50
CA GLY A 69 -0.85 -12.75 -2.34
C GLY A 69 -1.01 -14.00 -3.21
N GLU A 70 -2.04 -14.02 -4.04
CA GLU A 70 -2.38 -15.14 -4.94
C GLU A 70 -1.72 -15.03 -6.33
N SER A 71 -0.74 -14.13 -6.50
CA SER A 71 -0.04 -13.94 -7.77
C SER A 71 0.72 -15.20 -8.21
N ILE A 72 0.67 -15.49 -9.51
CA ILE A 72 1.45 -16.58 -10.13
C ILE A 72 2.92 -16.22 -10.32
N VAL A 73 3.28 -14.93 -10.25
CA VAL A 73 4.67 -14.49 -10.29
C VAL A 73 5.37 -14.99 -9.04
N VAL A 74 6.48 -15.70 -9.21
CA VAL A 74 7.24 -16.25 -8.08
C VAL A 74 7.74 -15.08 -7.22
N THR A 75 7.48 -15.11 -5.91
CA THR A 75 7.85 -14.02 -4.99
C THR A 75 9.33 -13.64 -5.08
N GLY A 76 10.23 -14.63 -5.22
CA GLY A 76 11.66 -14.40 -5.39
C GLY A 76 12.07 -13.74 -6.71
N GLU A 77 11.16 -13.64 -7.67
CA GLU A 77 11.34 -13.00 -8.97
C GLU A 77 10.62 -11.65 -9.06
N ALA A 78 9.85 -11.27 -8.03
CA ALA A 78 9.10 -10.02 -7.98
C ALA A 78 10.03 -8.80 -8.14
N ARG A 79 9.50 -7.75 -8.79
CA ARG A 79 10.21 -6.50 -9.05
C ARG A 79 9.27 -5.33 -8.77
N LEU A 80 9.77 -4.30 -8.11
CA LEU A 80 8.97 -3.10 -7.82
C LEU A 80 8.51 -2.42 -9.13
N ARG A 81 9.33 -2.43 -10.18
CA ARG A 81 8.95 -1.85 -11.49
C ARG A 81 7.69 -2.51 -12.07
N ASP A 82 7.57 -3.84 -11.97
CA ASP A 82 6.44 -4.59 -12.51
C ASP A 82 5.18 -4.34 -11.66
N GLN A 83 5.36 -4.21 -10.35
CA GLN A 83 4.30 -3.84 -9.42
C GLN A 83 3.76 -2.42 -9.69
N ARG A 84 4.65 -1.46 -9.98
CA ARG A 84 4.25 -0.10 -10.41
C ARG A 84 3.49 -0.12 -11.73
N THR A 85 3.96 -0.90 -12.71
CA THR A 85 3.25 -1.08 -13.99
C THR A 85 1.86 -1.64 -13.77
N ALA A 86 1.73 -2.72 -12.99
CA ALA A 86 0.43 -3.33 -12.68
C ALA A 86 -0.52 -2.35 -11.96
N TYR A 87 -0.02 -1.59 -10.99
CA TYR A 87 -0.79 -0.56 -10.30
C TYR A 87 -1.25 0.55 -11.25
N ALA A 88 -0.35 1.06 -12.10
CA ALA A 88 -0.67 2.13 -13.06
C ALA A 88 -1.71 1.68 -14.09
N GLU A 89 -1.61 0.45 -14.60
CA GLU A 89 -2.59 -0.11 -15.54
C GLU A 89 -3.95 -0.36 -14.88
N LEU A 90 -3.98 -0.79 -13.62
CA LEU A 90 -5.21 -0.87 -12.83
C LEU A 90 -5.86 0.51 -12.68
N ALA A 91 -5.09 1.54 -12.31
CA ALA A 91 -5.59 2.91 -12.22
C ALA A 91 -6.17 3.41 -13.55
N GLN A 92 -5.49 3.10 -14.66
CA GLN A 92 -5.94 3.48 -15.99
C GLN A 92 -7.29 2.84 -16.37
N ARG A 93 -7.51 1.57 -15.96
CA ARG A 93 -8.78 0.86 -16.15
C ARG A 93 -9.93 1.42 -15.31
N LEU A 94 -9.64 1.86 -14.08
CA LEU A 94 -10.64 2.42 -13.17
C LEU A 94 -11.05 3.86 -13.56
N GLY A 95 -10.16 4.61 -14.22
CA GLY A 95 -10.49 5.89 -14.84
C GLY A 95 -10.21 7.11 -13.95
N ARG A 96 -10.78 8.27 -14.32
CA ARG A 96 -10.33 9.59 -13.82
C ARG A 96 -10.64 9.89 -12.35
N ASN A 97 -11.64 9.25 -11.75
CA ASN A 97 -12.01 9.47 -10.34
C ASN A 97 -11.38 8.42 -9.42
N THR A 98 -10.09 8.11 -9.68
CA THR A 98 -9.35 7.08 -8.95
C THR A 98 -8.30 7.72 -8.04
N TYR A 99 -8.30 7.33 -6.78
CA TYR A 99 -7.42 7.83 -5.72
C TYR A 99 -6.53 6.71 -5.20
N GLY A 100 -5.30 7.04 -4.81
CA GLY A 100 -4.42 6.09 -4.12
C GLY A 100 -4.53 6.26 -2.61
N ILE A 101 -4.67 5.17 -1.86
CA ILE A 101 -4.36 5.17 -0.43
C ILE A 101 -3.24 4.17 -0.16
N SER A 102 -2.28 4.54 0.66
CA SER A 102 -1.13 3.67 0.95
C SER A 102 -0.70 3.73 2.41
N ILE A 103 -0.12 2.63 2.87
CA ILE A 103 0.55 2.54 4.16
C ILE A 103 2.05 2.30 3.91
N ARG A 104 2.90 3.16 4.47
CA ARG A 104 4.37 3.04 4.45
C ARG A 104 4.97 2.84 3.07
N SER A 105 5.61 1.69 2.82
CA SER A 105 6.22 1.35 1.54
C SER A 105 5.20 1.09 0.43
N GLY A 106 3.91 0.98 0.74
CA GLY A 106 2.84 0.99 -0.26
C GLY A 106 2.81 2.29 -1.07
N ALA A 107 3.32 3.39 -0.51
CA ALA A 107 3.46 4.68 -1.20
C ALA A 107 4.48 4.64 -2.36
N LEU A 108 5.21 3.54 -2.51
CA LEU A 108 6.17 3.35 -3.60
C LEU A 108 5.50 2.82 -4.87
N PHE A 109 4.25 2.34 -4.84
CA PHE A 109 3.60 1.71 -6.00
C PHE A 109 2.89 2.70 -6.92
N ASP A 110 2.32 3.76 -6.36
CA ASP A 110 1.41 4.66 -7.07
C ASP A 110 2.13 5.76 -7.89
N THR A 111 3.46 5.75 -7.93
CA THR A 111 4.27 6.88 -8.42
C THR A 111 4.06 7.17 -9.90
N ASP A 112 3.77 6.12 -10.68
CA ASP A 112 3.65 6.18 -12.14
C ASP A 112 2.18 6.22 -12.57
N ALA A 113 1.24 6.13 -11.61
CA ALA A 113 -0.18 6.06 -11.86
C ALA A 113 -0.83 7.46 -12.02
N ALA A 114 -1.72 7.59 -13.00
CA ALA A 114 -2.56 8.78 -13.15
C ALA A 114 -3.73 8.74 -12.15
N LEU A 115 -3.52 9.33 -10.98
CA LEU A 115 -4.49 9.39 -9.88
C LEU A 115 -5.00 10.81 -9.66
N ALA A 116 -6.26 10.94 -9.24
CA ALA A 116 -6.88 12.21 -8.83
C ALA A 116 -6.28 12.76 -7.53
N GLY A 117 -5.73 11.90 -6.68
CA GLY A 117 -4.96 12.27 -5.49
C GLY A 117 -4.34 11.05 -4.81
N ARG A 118 -3.44 11.30 -3.85
CA ARG A 118 -2.84 10.27 -2.99
C ARG A 118 -2.99 10.60 -1.50
N TRP A 119 -3.46 9.65 -0.72
CA TRP A 119 -3.46 9.69 0.74
C TRP A 119 -2.46 8.66 1.26
N GLN A 120 -1.56 9.06 2.17
CA GLN A 120 -0.42 8.22 2.53
C GLN A 120 -0.22 8.20 4.05
N LEU A 121 -0.39 7.03 4.67
CA LEU A 121 -0.09 6.82 6.09
C LEU A 121 1.37 6.43 6.29
N SER A 122 2.11 7.33 6.92
CA SER A 122 3.52 7.20 7.27
C SER A 122 4.39 6.75 6.09
N PRO A 123 4.34 7.43 4.92
CA PRO A 123 5.07 7.01 3.73
C PRO A 123 6.57 6.87 4.00
N GLN A 124 7.17 5.89 3.34
CA GLN A 124 8.57 5.47 3.51
C GLN A 124 9.27 5.43 2.14
N THR A 125 10.55 5.81 2.09
CA THR A 125 11.39 5.61 0.91
C THR A 125 11.87 4.15 0.83
N GLY A 126 12.23 3.69 -0.37
CA GLY A 126 12.83 2.37 -0.51
C GLY A 126 14.18 2.26 0.21
N GLU A 127 14.95 3.35 0.31
CA GLU A 127 16.17 3.39 1.13
C GLU A 127 15.88 3.15 2.63
N ASP A 128 14.86 3.80 3.19
CA ASP A 128 14.45 3.57 4.59
C ASP A 128 13.96 2.13 4.80
N LEU A 129 13.24 1.56 3.82
CA LEU A 129 12.80 0.16 3.88
C LEU A 129 13.98 -0.81 3.87
N LEU A 130 14.95 -0.62 2.98
CA LEU A 130 16.15 -1.45 2.90
C LEU A 130 16.95 -1.40 4.21
N ARG A 131 17.10 -0.21 4.81
CA ARG A 131 17.76 -0.06 6.12
C ARG A 131 17.03 -0.84 7.23
N GLU A 132 15.70 -0.84 7.22
CA GLU A 132 14.90 -1.62 8.19
C GLU A 132 15.07 -3.13 7.96
N LEU A 133 15.02 -3.60 6.71
CA LEU A 133 15.25 -5.00 6.35
C LEU A 133 16.66 -5.47 6.74
N ASP A 134 17.69 -4.66 6.47
CA ASP A 134 19.08 -4.97 6.84
C ASP A 134 19.27 -5.09 8.35
N ARG A 135 18.62 -4.23 9.14
CA ARG A 135 18.66 -4.31 10.62
C ARG A 135 18.05 -5.62 11.11
N VAL A 136 16.91 -6.03 10.55
CA VAL A 136 16.27 -7.31 10.92
C VAL A 136 17.13 -8.49 10.46
N ARG A 137 17.71 -8.43 9.26
CA ARG A 137 18.62 -9.45 8.72
C ARG A 137 19.85 -9.65 9.60
N VAL A 138 20.46 -8.57 10.09
CA VAL A 138 21.61 -8.63 11.02
C VAL A 138 21.21 -9.27 12.35
N ALA A 139 20.05 -8.88 12.90
CA ALA A 139 19.56 -9.41 14.18
C ALA A 139 19.17 -10.89 14.13
N SER A 140 18.73 -11.38 12.96
CA SER A 140 18.29 -12.76 12.73
C SER A 140 19.36 -13.67 12.12
N ARG A 141 20.60 -13.18 11.96
CA ARG A 141 21.65 -13.86 11.21
C ARG A 141 22.02 -15.21 11.84
N SER A 142 21.57 -16.29 11.21
CA SER A 142 22.11 -17.63 11.38
C SER A 142 23.25 -17.87 10.39
N ALA A 143 24.15 -18.82 10.66
CA ALA A 143 25.31 -19.15 9.82
C ALA A 143 24.97 -19.63 8.38
N ARG A 144 23.68 -19.68 8.00
CA ARG A 144 23.18 -20.17 6.71
C ARG A 144 22.39 -19.12 5.91
N ALA A 145 22.28 -17.88 6.38
CA ALA A 145 21.53 -16.85 5.66
C ALA A 145 22.21 -16.51 4.32
N SER A 146 21.49 -16.74 3.22
CA SER A 146 21.97 -16.42 1.87
C SER A 146 21.97 -14.90 1.62
N ASP A 147 22.66 -14.45 0.56
CA ASP A 147 22.71 -13.02 0.21
C ASP A 147 21.37 -12.41 -0.22
N ILE A 148 20.41 -13.27 -0.55
CA ILE A 148 19.07 -12.92 -1.05
C ILE A 148 17.97 -13.06 0.02
N ASP A 149 18.31 -13.53 1.23
CA ASP A 149 17.38 -13.67 2.35
C ASP A 149 17.36 -12.41 3.21
N TYR A 150 16.22 -11.73 3.22
CA TYR A 150 15.95 -10.52 3.98
C TYR A 150 14.74 -10.74 4.89
N ALA A 151 15.03 -11.04 6.16
CA ALA A 151 14.01 -11.23 7.18
C ALA A 151 12.92 -12.25 6.78
N GLY A 152 13.32 -13.38 6.19
CA GLY A 152 12.39 -14.43 5.74
C GLY A 152 11.80 -14.20 4.35
N ASN A 153 12.15 -13.10 3.68
CA ASN A 153 11.77 -12.81 2.31
C ASN A 153 12.94 -13.07 1.37
N THR A 154 12.69 -13.72 0.23
CA THR A 154 13.70 -13.84 -0.83
C THR A 154 13.57 -12.68 -1.79
N LEU A 155 14.57 -11.79 -1.85
CA LEU A 155 14.54 -10.60 -2.70
C LEU A 155 15.48 -10.79 -3.90
N SER A 156 14.94 -10.56 -5.10
CA SER A 156 15.73 -10.51 -6.33
C SER A 156 16.72 -9.36 -6.31
N ARG A 157 17.80 -9.45 -7.11
CA ARG A 157 18.75 -8.33 -7.26
C ARG A 157 18.05 -7.11 -7.86
N GLU A 158 17.07 -7.36 -8.73
CA GLU A 158 16.25 -6.36 -9.40
C GLU A 158 15.34 -5.64 -8.40
N MET A 159 14.69 -6.36 -7.47
CA MET A 159 13.91 -5.75 -6.38
C MET A 159 14.80 -4.87 -5.50
N LEU A 160 15.98 -5.36 -5.11
CA LEU A 160 16.94 -4.59 -4.32
C LEU A 160 17.41 -3.34 -5.05
N ALA A 161 17.68 -3.44 -6.36
CA ALA A 161 18.07 -2.30 -7.17
C ALA A 161 16.94 -1.27 -7.29
N ASP A 162 15.70 -1.72 -7.55
CA ASP A 162 14.55 -0.83 -7.69
C ASP A 162 14.24 -0.09 -6.39
N LEU A 163 14.39 -0.75 -5.24
CA LEU A 163 14.14 -0.13 -3.94
C LEU A 163 15.17 0.95 -3.58
N ARG A 164 16.42 0.85 -4.02
CA ARG A 164 17.46 1.83 -3.66
C ARG A 164 17.10 3.26 -4.04
N ASP A 165 16.50 3.43 -5.22
CA ASP A 165 16.15 4.73 -5.78
C ASP A 165 14.65 5.04 -5.68
N ALA A 166 13.87 4.15 -5.04
CA ALA A 166 12.43 4.34 -4.91
C ALA A 166 12.11 5.41 -3.85
N ALA A 167 11.39 6.44 -4.28
CA ALA A 167 10.78 7.43 -3.39
C ALA A 167 9.26 7.46 -3.61
N PRO A 168 8.48 7.86 -2.59
CA PRO A 168 7.08 8.22 -2.78
C PRO A 168 6.89 9.31 -3.84
N PHE A 169 5.68 9.44 -4.36
CA PHE A 169 5.36 10.42 -5.40
C PHE A 169 5.79 11.85 -5.05
N VAL A 170 6.56 12.47 -5.94
CA VAL A 170 6.94 13.90 -5.89
C VAL A 170 6.47 14.55 -7.18
N GLY A 171 5.28 15.13 -7.17
CA GLY A 171 4.69 15.78 -8.34
C GLY A 171 3.64 16.81 -7.94
N THR A 172 2.92 17.35 -8.92
CA THR A 172 2.00 18.48 -8.74
C THR A 172 0.57 18.09 -8.36
N GLY A 173 0.26 16.79 -8.26
CA GLY A 173 -1.06 16.31 -7.86
C GLY A 173 -1.32 16.41 -6.35
N PRO A 174 -2.58 16.38 -5.90
CA PRO A 174 -2.92 16.40 -4.48
C PRO A 174 -2.29 15.21 -3.74
N VAL A 175 -1.56 15.49 -2.66
CA VAL A 175 -1.02 14.49 -1.73
C VAL A 175 -1.40 14.89 -0.32
N ARG A 176 -1.93 13.95 0.46
CA ARG A 176 -2.17 14.08 1.89
C ARG A 176 -1.31 13.08 2.65
N GLY A 177 -0.31 13.60 3.37
CA GLY A 177 0.60 12.83 4.21
C GLY A 177 0.13 12.77 5.65
N ILE A 178 -0.12 11.57 6.15
CA ILE A 178 -0.53 11.30 7.53
C ILE A 178 0.61 10.63 8.27
N ARG A 179 0.79 10.92 9.55
CA ARG A 179 1.72 10.18 10.42
C ARG A 179 1.09 9.85 11.76
N LEU A 180 1.72 8.94 12.49
CA LEU A 180 1.42 8.76 13.90
C LEU A 180 2.20 9.78 14.72
N GLU A 181 1.70 10.19 15.88
CA GLU A 181 2.39 11.15 16.77
C GLU A 181 3.79 10.69 17.17
N SER A 182 4.01 9.37 17.26
CA SER A 182 5.31 8.77 17.55
C SER A 182 6.36 8.96 16.44
N ASP A 183 5.95 9.37 15.24
CA ASP A 183 6.85 9.66 14.12
C ASP A 183 7.25 11.15 14.15
N PRO A 184 8.54 11.48 14.35
CA PRO A 184 8.98 12.87 14.49
C PRO A 184 8.90 13.66 13.18
N ARG A 185 8.82 13.00 12.03
CA ARG A 185 8.78 13.67 10.71
C ARG A 185 7.49 14.46 10.51
N ASP A 186 7.52 15.43 9.61
CA ASP A 186 6.36 16.27 9.27
C ASP A 186 5.27 15.49 8.52
N ALA A 187 4.04 15.97 8.66
CA ALA A 187 2.81 15.45 8.05
C ALA A 187 1.72 16.54 8.04
N ASP A 188 0.71 16.39 7.19
CA ASP A 188 -0.47 17.27 7.20
C ASP A 188 -1.30 17.06 8.47
N VAL A 189 -1.38 15.81 8.96
CA VAL A 189 -2.04 15.46 10.21
C VAL A 189 -1.26 14.35 10.92
N LYS A 190 -1.27 14.39 12.25
CA LYS A 190 -0.77 13.31 13.10
C LYS A 190 -1.88 12.72 13.97
N TYR A 191 -1.92 11.40 14.09
CA TYR A 191 -2.86 10.69 14.95
C TYR A 191 -2.16 9.97 16.10
N ALA A 192 -2.76 10.04 17.28
CA ALA A 192 -2.32 9.32 18.47
C ALA A 192 -2.72 7.84 18.38
N ALA A 193 -1.83 6.99 17.84
CA ALA A 193 -2.05 5.55 17.81
C ALA A 193 -0.74 4.75 17.75
N ALA A 194 -0.84 3.44 17.99
CA ALA A 194 0.30 2.54 17.91
C ALA A 194 0.64 2.18 16.45
N PRO A 195 1.93 2.08 16.09
CA PRO A 195 2.35 1.65 14.76
C PRO A 195 2.11 0.14 14.56
N LEU A 196 0.95 -0.24 14.00
CA LEU A 196 0.55 -1.65 13.83
C LEU A 196 1.58 -2.47 13.03
N TRP A 197 2.25 -1.86 12.05
CA TRP A 197 3.33 -2.47 11.26
C TRP A 197 4.55 -2.90 12.09
N ARG A 198 4.73 -2.38 13.31
CA ARG A 198 5.79 -2.78 14.25
C ARG A 198 5.39 -3.90 15.21
N ARG A 199 4.13 -4.35 15.20
CA ARG A 199 3.67 -5.45 16.05
C ARG A 199 4.27 -6.78 15.58
N SER A 200 4.37 -7.75 16.49
CA SER A 200 4.81 -9.10 16.16
C SER A 200 3.73 -9.87 15.40
N GLU A 201 2.46 -9.65 15.75
CA GLU A 201 1.29 -10.30 15.17
C GLU A 201 0.40 -9.25 14.46
N PRO A 202 -0.39 -9.67 13.46
CA PRO A 202 -1.44 -8.82 12.89
C PRO A 202 -2.40 -8.31 13.98
N ASP A 203 -2.79 -7.06 13.86
CA ASP A 203 -3.69 -6.39 14.80
C ASP A 203 -4.64 -5.45 14.03
N ASN A 204 -5.72 -5.02 14.67
CA ASN A 204 -6.77 -4.23 14.05
C ASN A 204 -7.32 -3.15 15.00
N ASP A 205 -6.79 -1.94 14.89
CA ASP A 205 -7.32 -0.77 15.60
C ASP A 205 -8.54 -0.21 14.86
N THR A 206 -9.73 -0.70 15.21
CA THR A 206 -10.99 -0.30 14.54
C THR A 206 -11.33 1.17 14.76
N ALA A 207 -10.96 1.73 15.92
CA ALA A 207 -11.22 3.14 16.23
C ALA A 207 -10.38 4.05 15.33
N LEU A 208 -9.09 3.74 15.19
CA LEU A 208 -8.24 4.44 14.23
C LEU A 208 -8.73 4.21 12.79
N ALA A 209 -9.12 3.00 12.42
CA ALA A 209 -9.60 2.71 11.07
C ALA A 209 -10.78 3.61 10.66
N GLN A 210 -11.76 3.79 11.57
CA GLN A 210 -12.90 4.69 11.34
C GLN A 210 -12.46 6.16 11.21
N ILE A 211 -11.58 6.65 12.09
CA ILE A 211 -11.03 8.01 12.01
C ILE A 211 -10.32 8.25 10.67
N LEU A 212 -9.55 7.28 10.20
CA LEU A 212 -8.82 7.41 8.92
C LEU A 212 -9.77 7.30 7.72
N ALA A 213 -10.81 6.48 7.78
CA ALA A 213 -11.83 6.41 6.73
C ALA A 213 -12.59 7.74 6.61
N ASP A 214 -12.96 8.37 7.74
CA ASP A 214 -13.54 9.71 7.77
C ASP A 214 -12.59 10.75 7.15
N ASP A 215 -11.30 10.73 7.51
CA ASP A 215 -10.31 11.66 6.95
C ASP A 215 -10.12 11.47 5.43
N ILE A 216 -10.02 10.22 4.96
CA ILE A 216 -9.93 9.89 3.54
C ILE A 216 -11.17 10.39 2.79
N SER A 217 -12.36 10.13 3.33
CA SER A 217 -13.63 10.54 2.73
C SER A 217 -13.74 12.07 2.59
N HIS A 218 -13.46 12.81 3.66
CA HIS A 218 -13.45 14.28 3.63
C HIS A 218 -12.39 14.84 2.68
N TRP A 219 -11.21 14.22 2.64
CA TRP A 219 -10.14 14.66 1.77
C TRP A 219 -10.45 14.38 0.29
N ILE A 220 -11.02 13.23 -0.07
CA ILE A 220 -11.48 12.94 -1.44
C ILE A 220 -12.51 14.00 -1.89
N ALA A 221 -13.50 14.29 -1.06
CA ALA A 221 -14.49 15.34 -1.34
C ALA A 221 -13.87 16.75 -1.47
N SER A 222 -12.69 16.99 -0.89
CA SER A 222 -11.95 18.24 -1.09
C SER A 222 -11.21 18.31 -2.43
N CYS A 223 -10.85 17.16 -2.99
CA CYS A 223 -10.15 17.06 -4.28
C CYS A 223 -11.10 17.14 -5.49
N GLU A 224 -12.39 16.87 -5.30
CA GLU A 224 -13.43 16.96 -6.35
C GLU A 224 -14.04 18.37 -6.50
N ARG A 225 -13.64 19.33 -5.67
CA ARG A 225 -14.10 20.73 -5.70
C ARG A 225 -13.17 21.59 -6.55
#